data_AF-A0A5D8YW13-F1
#
_entry.id   AF-A0A5D8YW13-F1
#
_cell.length_a   1.000
_cell.length_b   1.000
_cell.length_c   1.000
_cell.angle_alpha   90.00
_cell.angle_beta   90.00
_cell.angle_gamma   90.00
#
_symmetry.space_group_name_H-M   'P 1'
#
loop_
_entity.id
_entity.type
_entity.pdbx_description
1 polymer ?
#
loop_
_entity_poly.entity_id
_entity_poly.type
_entity_poly.pdbx_seq_one_letter_code
_entity_poly.pdbx_strand_id
1 'polypeptide(L)'
;MRQRMAERMAQQFAEFRGTLTPDQQQRWDRGIAEMSAAKRAPLYKLVDGKPELTTVRIGASDGSFTEVSGAVKQGDVVIVGAERAQQ
;
A
#
# COMPACT_ATOMS: atom_id res chain seq x y z
N MET A 1 14.05 -11.62 1.90
CA MET A 1 13.18 -11.46 0.71
C MET A 1 13.00 -9.99 0.32
N ARG A 2 12.61 -9.11 1.27
CA ARG A 2 12.39 -7.68 1.02
C ARG A 2 13.58 -6.96 0.36
N GLN A 3 14.78 -7.14 0.91
CA GLN A 3 16.01 -6.52 0.38
C GLN A 3 16.35 -7.01 -1.04
N ARG A 4 16.26 -8.32 -1.27
CA ARG A 4 16.42 -8.91 -2.62
C ARG A 4 15.39 -8.41 -3.65
N MET A 5 14.18 -8.04 -3.21
CA MET A 5 13.17 -7.46 -4.09
C MET A 5 13.56 -6.02 -4.48
N ALA A 6 13.94 -5.21 -3.50
CA ALA A 6 14.39 -3.84 -3.73
C ALA A 6 15.63 -3.79 -4.63
N GLU A 7 16.61 -4.66 -4.40
CA GLU A 7 17.81 -4.78 -5.25
C GLU A 7 17.46 -5.13 -6.70
N ARG A 8 16.53 -6.06 -6.92
CA ARG A 8 16.08 -6.40 -8.28
C ARG A 8 15.37 -5.26 -8.98
N MET A 9 14.49 -4.53 -8.27
CA MET A 9 13.83 -3.35 -8.84
C MET A 9 14.84 -2.25 -9.18
N ALA A 10 15.82 -2.02 -8.32
CA ALA A 10 16.89 -1.04 -8.56
C ALA A 10 17.70 -1.40 -9.82
N GLN A 11 18.03 -2.68 -10.02
CA GLN A 11 18.74 -3.14 -11.21
C GLN A 11 17.87 -3.04 -12.48
N GLN A 12 16.63 -3.52 -12.41
CA GLN A 12 15.72 -3.55 -13.57
C GLN A 12 15.39 -2.16 -14.11
N PHE A 13 15.26 -1.17 -13.23
CA PHE A 13 14.84 0.19 -13.60
C PHE A 13 15.98 1.21 -13.57
N ALA A 14 17.24 0.77 -13.55
CA ALA A 14 18.40 1.66 -13.47
C ALA A 14 18.43 2.69 -14.60
N GLU A 15 18.19 2.25 -15.84
CA GLU A 15 18.16 3.14 -17.02
C GLU A 15 17.00 4.14 -16.94
N PHE A 16 15.80 3.68 -16.59
CA PHE A 16 14.64 4.56 -16.43
C PHE A 16 14.89 5.62 -15.36
N ARG A 17 15.40 5.22 -14.19
CA ARG A 17 15.76 6.13 -13.10
C ARG A 17 16.79 7.16 -13.55
N GLY A 18 17.70 6.80 -14.46
CA GLY A 18 18.67 7.72 -15.07
C GLY A 18 18.06 8.84 -15.93
N THR A 19 16.82 8.68 -16.40
CA THR A 19 16.10 9.72 -17.18
C THR A 19 15.38 10.75 -16.31
N LEU A 20 15.28 10.50 -15.00
CA LEU A 20 14.51 11.31 -14.05
C LEU A 20 15.33 12.47 -13.48
N THR A 21 14.65 13.59 -13.18
CA THR A 21 15.23 14.68 -12.38
C THR A 21 15.53 14.22 -10.95
N PRO A 22 16.38 14.93 -10.18
CA PRO A 22 16.68 14.56 -8.79
C PRO A 22 15.43 14.38 -7.92
N ASP A 23 14.43 15.26 -8.04
CA ASP A 23 13.17 15.15 -7.30
C ASP A 23 12.34 13.94 -7.73
N GLN A 24 12.31 13.63 -9.03
CA GLN A 24 11.63 12.46 -9.55
C GLN A 24 12.32 11.16 -9.12
N GLN A 25 13.66 11.14 -9.08
CA GLN A 25 14.44 10.02 -8.56
C GLN A 25 14.11 9.76 -7.09
N GLN A 26 14.05 10.79 -6.26
CA GLN A 26 13.67 10.63 -4.84
C GLN A 26 12.25 10.06 -4.69
N ARG A 27 11.28 10.57 -5.46
CA ARG A 27 9.91 10.05 -5.45
C ARG A 27 9.85 8.60 -5.90
N TRP A 28 10.60 8.24 -6.95
CA TRP A 28 10.72 6.87 -7.45
C TRP A 28 11.29 5.93 -6.39
N ASP A 29 12.44 6.29 -5.80
CA ASP A 29 13.13 5.48 -4.79
C ASP A 29 12.23 5.26 -3.56
N ARG A 30 11.50 6.30 -3.14
CA ARG A 30 10.51 6.21 -2.08
C ARG A 30 9.39 5.23 -2.43
N GLY A 31 8.83 5.29 -3.64
CA GLY A 31 7.78 4.36 -4.09
C GLY A 31 8.24 2.89 -4.10
N ILE A 32 9.47 2.63 -4.57
CA ILE A 32 10.06 1.29 -4.53
C ILE A 32 10.24 0.80 -3.09
N ALA A 33 10.72 1.68 -2.20
CA ALA A 33 10.88 1.35 -0.79
C ALA A 33 9.53 1.02 -0.13
N GLU A 34 8.49 1.84 -0.35
CA GLU A 34 7.14 1.65 0.18
C GLU A 34 6.51 0.34 -0.28
N MET A 35 6.60 0.02 -1.58
CA MET A 35 6.11 -1.25 -2.12
C MET A 35 6.81 -2.46 -1.48
N SER A 36 8.13 -2.37 -1.26
CA SER A 36 8.88 -3.42 -0.58
C SER A 36 8.47 -3.56 0.90
N ALA A 37 8.08 -2.46 1.53
CA ALA A 37 7.72 -2.38 2.94
C ALA A 37 6.31 -2.93 3.24
N ALA A 38 5.57 -3.41 2.24
CA ALA A 38 4.22 -3.91 2.41
C ALA A 38 4.10 -4.88 3.60
N LYS A 39 3.14 -4.60 4.49
CA LYS A 39 2.97 -5.27 5.79
C LYS A 39 1.59 -5.89 5.93
N ARG A 40 1.46 -6.94 6.74
CA ARG A 40 0.15 -7.51 7.08
C ARG A 40 -0.55 -6.59 8.08
N ALA A 41 -1.84 -6.38 7.90
CA ALA A 41 -2.64 -5.56 8.79
C ALA A 41 -4.09 -6.06 8.85
N PRO A 42 -4.81 -5.81 9.96
CA PRO A 42 -6.23 -6.07 10.04
C PRO A 42 -7.01 -5.05 9.18
N LEU A 43 -8.08 -5.52 8.54
CA LEU A 43 -9.09 -4.70 7.89
C LEU A 43 -10.46 -5.26 8.26
N TYR A 44 -11.45 -4.40 8.48
CA TYR A 44 -12.82 -4.81 8.74
C TYR A 44 -13.68 -4.58 7.51
N LYS A 45 -14.30 -5.65 7.01
CA LYS A 45 -15.30 -5.61 5.94
C LYS A 45 -16.69 -5.59 6.55
N LEU A 46 -17.66 -5.00 5.88
CA LEU A 46 -19.07 -5.13 6.23
C LEU A 46 -19.66 -6.29 5.44
N VAL A 47 -20.06 -7.35 6.14
CA VAL A 47 -20.79 -8.50 5.59
C VAL A 47 -22.14 -8.52 6.29
N ASP A 48 -23.21 -8.39 5.50
CA ASP A 48 -24.59 -8.27 6.02
C ASP A 48 -24.74 -7.20 7.12
N GLY A 49 -24.08 -6.07 6.93
CA GLY A 49 -24.10 -4.93 7.86
C GLY A 49 -23.26 -5.11 9.13
N LYS A 50 -22.55 -6.24 9.29
CA LYS A 50 -21.73 -6.53 10.47
C LYS A 50 -20.23 -6.46 10.12
N PRO A 51 -19.38 -5.91 11.01
CA PRO A 51 -17.93 -5.93 10.82
C PRO A 51 -17.36 -7.35 10.90
N GLU A 52 -16.64 -7.76 9.86
CA GLU A 52 -15.88 -9.01 9.80
C GLU A 52 -14.39 -8.70 9.62
N LEU A 53 -13.56 -9.24 10.50
CA LEU A 53 -12.11 -9.06 10.46
C LEU A 53 -11.49 -9.91 9.35
N THR A 54 -10.70 -9.28 8.48
CA THR A 54 -9.82 -9.96 7.52
C THR A 54 -8.39 -9.46 7.68
N THR A 55 -7.41 -10.29 7.32
CA THR A 55 -6.01 -9.86 7.24
C THR A 55 -5.64 -9.58 5.79
N VAL A 56 -5.19 -8.36 5.53
CA VAL A 56 -4.72 -7.91 4.22
C VAL A 56 -3.23 -7.60 4.25
N ARG A 57 -2.66 -7.33 3.08
CA ARG A 57 -1.37 -6.64 2.95
C ARG A 57 -1.63 -5.20 2.56
N ILE A 58 -0.99 -4.29 3.29
CA ILE A 58 -1.01 -2.84 3.04
C ILE A 58 0.35 -2.45 2.46
N GLY A 59 0.34 -1.81 1.30
CA GLY A 59 1.50 -1.42 0.50
C GLY A 59 1.76 0.08 0.50
N ALA A 60 2.03 0.63 -0.69
CA ALA A 60 2.37 2.05 -0.87
C ALA A 60 1.20 2.97 -0.52
N SER A 61 1.53 4.20 -0.12
CA SER A 61 0.53 5.22 0.25
C SER A 61 0.99 6.62 -0.15
N ASP A 62 0.08 7.39 -0.73
CA ASP A 62 0.30 8.81 -1.04
C ASP A 62 -0.34 9.76 -0.01
N GLY A 63 -0.84 9.20 1.10
CA GLY A 63 -1.56 9.91 2.16
C GLY A 63 -3.07 10.07 1.90
N SER A 64 -3.52 9.97 0.65
CA SER A 64 -4.96 9.96 0.31
C SER A 64 -5.46 8.54 0.08
N PHE A 65 -4.62 7.72 -0.54
CA PHE A 65 -4.90 6.33 -0.89
C PHE A 65 -3.79 5.44 -0.38
N THR A 66 -4.16 4.18 -0.11
CA THR A 66 -3.21 3.15 0.28
C THR A 66 -3.50 1.87 -0.50
N GLU A 67 -2.48 1.26 -1.06
CA GLU A 67 -2.58 -0.01 -1.76
C GLU A 67 -2.94 -1.13 -0.78
N VAL A 68 -3.95 -1.92 -1.13
CA VAL A 68 -4.39 -3.08 -0.33
C VAL A 68 -4.52 -4.30 -1.23
N SER A 69 -3.98 -5.44 -0.79
CA SER A 69 -4.11 -6.73 -1.48
C SER A 69 -4.39 -7.87 -0.51
N GLY A 70 -4.94 -8.98 -1.00
CA GLY A 70 -5.25 -10.18 -0.22
C GLY A 70 -6.75 -10.50 -0.24
N ALA A 71 -7.31 -10.84 0.92
CA ALA A 71 -8.69 -11.30 1.07
C ALA A 71 -9.73 -10.15 1.03
N VAL A 72 -9.62 -9.32 -0.01
CA VAL A 72 -10.51 -8.22 -0.38
C VAL A 72 -10.78 -8.27 -1.88
N LYS A 73 -11.96 -7.84 -2.29
CA LYS A 73 -12.33 -7.73 -3.71
C LYS A 73 -13.11 -6.44 -3.98
N GLN A 74 -13.18 -6.06 -5.25
CA GLN A 74 -14.02 -4.94 -5.66
C GLN A 74 -15.48 -5.16 -5.21
N GLY A 75 -16.09 -4.10 -4.67
CA GLY A 75 -17.44 -4.11 -4.14
C GLY A 75 -17.54 -4.44 -2.65
N ASP A 76 -16.47 -4.94 -2.00
CA ASP A 76 -16.44 -5.06 -0.55
C ASP A 76 -16.52 -3.66 0.08
N VAL A 77 -17.48 -3.46 0.99
CA VAL A 77 -17.55 -2.24 1.81
C VAL A 77 -16.66 -2.45 3.03
N VAL A 78 -15.80 -1.48 3.32
CA VAL A 78 -14.79 -1.59 4.39
C VAL A 78 -14.84 -0.39 5.32
N ILE A 79 -14.45 -0.61 6.57
CA ILE A 79 -14.37 0.44 7.58
C ILE A 79 -13.00 1.11 7.47
N VAL A 80 -12.97 2.39 7.05
CA VAL A 80 -11.74 3.18 6.89
C VAL A 80 -11.48 4.17 8.04
N GLY A 81 -12.43 4.27 8.97
CA GLY A 81 -12.36 5.15 10.14
C GLY A 81 -13.62 5.04 10.98
N ALA A 82 -13.58 5.60 12.17
CA ALA A 82 -14.76 5.83 13.00
C ALA A 82 -14.93 7.34 13.15
N GLU A 83 -16.11 7.85 12.81
CA GLU A 83 -16.48 9.21 13.21
C GLU A 83 -16.62 9.22 14.74
N ARG A 84 -16.02 10.21 15.41
CA ARG A 84 -16.35 10.44 16.83
C ARG A 84 -17.78 10.93 16.88
N ALA A 85 -18.62 10.33 17.72
CA ALA A 85 -19.94 10.88 18.00
C ALA A 85 -19.79 12.37 18.35
N GLN A 86 -20.56 13.23 17.68
CA GLN A 86 -20.68 14.64 18.07
C GLN A 86 -21.19 14.66 19.51
N GLN A 87 -20.38 15.22 20.41
CA GLN A 87 -20.75 15.39 21.82
C GLN A 87 -21.83 16.46 21.97
#